data_AF-A0A4U5P1G0-F1
#
_entry.id   AF-A0A4U5P1G0-F1
#
_cell.length_a   1.000
_cell.length_b   1.000
_cell.length_c   1.000
_cell.angle_alpha   90.00
_cell.angle_beta   90.00
_cell.angle_gamma   90.00
#
_symmetry.space_group_name_H-M   'P 1'
#
loop_
_entity.id
_entity.type
_entity.pdbx_description
1 polymer ?
#
loop_
_entity_poly.entity_id
_entity_poly.type
_entity_poly.pdbx_seq_one_letter_code
_entity_poly.pdbx_strand_id
1 'polypeptide(L)'
;MGELHIEVVKDRLQRDYGLNVFLGPLQVGYREVIDRKLTHTATVEDTFGDQKWAQSCSLTFEIEPTETDTKFKKVNVELDNDCAVGFIRPAWVKAINDGCKNALHNGPVFGFPVCNVSITLRKYLSSVGSSMRPC
;
A
#
# COMPACT_ATOMS: atom_id res chain seq x y z
N MET A 1 32.67 22.87 -4.82
CA MET A 1 31.28 23.21 -4.45
C MET A 1 30.94 22.39 -3.21
N GLY A 2 31.14 22.95 -2.01
CA GLY A 2 31.00 22.24 -0.74
C GLY A 2 30.36 23.14 0.33
N GLU A 3 30.61 22.86 1.60
CA GLU A 3 30.04 23.59 2.74
C GLU A 3 30.25 25.12 2.65
N LEU A 4 31.48 25.57 2.37
CA LEU A 4 31.79 26.99 2.21
C LEU A 4 30.98 27.66 1.09
N HIS A 5 30.61 26.92 0.04
CA HIS A 5 29.78 27.47 -1.03
C HIS A 5 28.35 27.76 -0.55
N ILE A 6 27.79 26.87 0.28
CA ILE A 6 26.47 27.03 0.89
C ILE A 6 26.47 28.20 1.89
N GLU A 7 27.54 28.37 2.66
CA GLU A 7 27.69 29.49 3.61
C GLU A 7 27.73 30.85 2.90
N VAL A 8 28.49 30.96 1.81
CA VAL A 8 28.56 32.20 1.02
C VAL A 8 27.21 32.55 0.39
N VAL A 9 26.44 31.54 -0.04
CA VAL A 9 25.09 31.77 -0.57
C VAL A 9 24.12 32.24 0.53
N LYS A 10 24.18 31.64 1.72
CA LYS A 10 23.38 32.07 2.87
C LYS A 10 23.68 33.52 3.26
N ASP A 11 24.95 33.88 3.31
CA ASP A 11 25.41 35.22 3.66
C ASP A 11 25.01 36.26 2.61
N ARG A 12 25.04 35.92 1.31
CA ARG A 12 24.43 36.77 0.26
C ARG A 12 22.92 36.93 0.44
N LEU A 13 22.19 35.85 0.73
CA LEU A 13 20.73 35.92 0.97
C LEU A 13 20.39 36.82 2.16
N GLN A 14 21.22 36.80 3.20
CA GLN A 14 21.02 37.62 4.38
C GLN A 14 21.39 39.09 4.14
N ARG A 15 22.49 39.38 3.44
CA ARG A 15 22.93 40.76 3.17
C ARG A 15 22.11 41.47 2.11
N ASP A 16 21.89 40.82 0.97
CA ASP A 16 21.29 41.46 -0.20
C ASP A 16 19.76 41.44 -0.14
N TYR A 17 19.17 40.40 0.48
CA TYR A 17 17.71 40.21 0.52
C TYR A 17 17.13 40.28 1.94
N GLY A 18 17.96 40.39 3.00
CA GLY A 18 17.47 40.44 4.38
C GLY A 18 16.80 39.15 4.86
N LEU A 19 16.97 38.03 4.15
CA LEU A 19 16.29 36.76 4.45
C LEU A 19 17.10 35.94 5.46
N ASN A 20 16.44 35.52 6.55
CA ASN A 20 17.05 34.64 7.54
C ASN A 20 16.78 33.19 7.17
N VAL A 21 17.77 32.51 6.58
CA VAL A 21 17.63 31.16 6.01
C VAL A 21 18.26 30.11 6.92
N PHE A 22 17.49 29.06 7.24
CA PHE A 22 17.96 27.91 8.00
C PHE A 22 18.44 26.81 7.05
N LEU A 23 19.67 26.33 7.28
CA LEU A 23 20.24 25.20 6.57
C LEU A 23 20.20 24.01 7.52
N GLY A 24 19.45 22.97 7.14
CA GLY A 24 19.39 21.71 7.86
C GLY A 24 20.25 20.63 7.21
N PRO A 25 20.47 19.50 7.90
CA PRO A 25 21.07 18.33 7.28
C PRO A 25 20.19 17.83 6.13
N LEU A 26 20.82 17.18 5.14
CA LEU A 26 20.10 16.53 4.04
C LEU A 26 19.20 15.42 4.59
N GLN A 27 17.92 15.47 4.25
CA GLN A 27 16.99 14.40 4.58
C GLN A 27 17.15 13.24 3.58
N VAL A 28 17.28 12.01 4.11
CA VAL A 28 17.34 10.79 3.30
C VAL A 28 15.94 10.20 3.20
N GLY A 29 15.47 9.98 1.96
CA GLY A 29 14.21 9.29 1.72
C GLY A 29 14.35 7.78 1.89
N TYR A 30 14.17 7.30 3.11
CA TYR A 30 14.14 5.86 3.39
C TYR A 30 12.93 5.18 2.75
N ARG A 31 13.04 3.86 2.55
CA ARG A 31 12.01 2.99 2.01
C ARG A 31 11.96 1.71 2.82
N GLU A 32 10.77 1.14 2.95
CA GLU A 32 10.56 -0.12 3.67
C GLU A 32 10.45 -1.27 2.68
N VAL A 33 10.98 -2.44 3.04
CA VAL A 33 10.93 -3.67 2.24
C VAL A 33 10.58 -4.82 3.17
N ILE A 34 9.80 -5.77 2.65
CA ILE A 34 9.41 -6.98 3.36
C ILE A 34 10.53 -8.02 3.22
N ASP A 35 10.86 -8.75 4.27
CA ASP A 35 11.92 -9.78 4.24
C ASP A 35 11.37 -11.18 3.94
N ARG A 36 10.17 -11.49 4.45
CA ARG A 36 9.59 -12.82 4.40
C ARG A 36 8.24 -12.84 3.70
N LYS A 37 7.98 -13.94 3.00
CA LYS A 37 6.66 -14.24 2.44
C LYS A 37 5.65 -14.41 3.56
N LEU A 38 4.47 -13.82 3.40
CA LEU A 38 3.40 -13.88 4.40
C LEU A 38 2.04 -14.05 3.73
N THR A 39 1.28 -15.03 4.20
CA THR A 39 -0.13 -15.19 3.84
C THR A 39 -0.99 -14.62 4.96
N HIS A 40 -1.86 -13.67 4.63
CA HIS A 40 -2.77 -13.06 5.59
C HIS A 40 -4.20 -13.13 5.08
N THR A 41 -5.13 -13.48 5.99
CA THR A 41 -6.56 -13.43 5.72
C THR A 41 -7.16 -12.28 6.51
N ALA A 42 -7.74 -11.32 5.82
CA ALA A 42 -8.46 -10.20 6.41
C ALA A 42 -9.96 -10.39 6.15
N THR A 43 -10.75 -10.41 7.23
CA THR A 43 -12.21 -10.44 7.15
C THR A 43 -12.74 -9.07 7.57
N VAL A 44 -13.47 -8.44 6.66
CA VAL A 44 -14.15 -7.16 6.90
C VAL A 44 -15.65 -7.46 6.99
N GLU A 45 -16.24 -7.17 8.14
CA GLU A 45 -17.68 -7.30 8.37
C GLU A 45 -18.25 -5.90 8.59
N ASP A 46 -18.95 -5.37 7.57
CA ASP A 46 -19.65 -4.12 7.70
C ASP A 46 -21.15 -4.38 7.82
N THR A 47 -21.76 -3.81 8.87
CA THR A 47 -23.20 -3.86 9.11
C THR A 47 -23.81 -2.51 8.74
N PHE A 48 -24.59 -2.48 7.66
CA PHE A 48 -25.32 -1.27 7.26
C PHE A 48 -26.77 -1.34 7.76
N GLY A 49 -27.12 -0.43 8.68
CA GLY A 49 -28.45 -0.32 9.27
C GLY A 49 -28.70 -1.26 10.46
N ASP A 50 -29.92 -1.22 11.00
CA ASP A 50 -30.36 -1.89 12.23
C ASP A 50 -30.51 -3.43 12.06
N GLN A 51 -29.40 -4.11 11.72
CA GLN A 51 -29.23 -5.58 11.64
C GLN A 51 -29.66 -6.34 10.36
N LYS A 52 -30.05 -5.71 9.24
CA LYS A 52 -30.63 -6.47 8.11
C LYS A 52 -29.68 -6.86 6.96
N TRP A 53 -28.52 -6.23 6.82
CA TRP A 53 -27.57 -6.56 5.75
C TRP A 53 -26.13 -6.55 6.26
N ALA A 54 -25.72 -7.63 6.92
CA ALA A 54 -24.32 -7.90 7.16
C ALA A 54 -23.66 -8.28 5.82
N GLN A 55 -22.70 -7.47 5.38
CA GLN A 55 -21.82 -7.80 4.26
C GLN A 55 -20.48 -8.20 4.86
N SER A 56 -20.13 -9.49 4.71
CA SER A 56 -18.80 -9.96 5.12
C SER A 56 -17.96 -10.24 3.89
N CYS A 57 -16.76 -9.67 3.85
CA CYS A 57 -15.78 -9.88 2.80
C CYS A 57 -14.52 -10.45 3.43
N SER A 58 -14.22 -11.72 3.18
CA SER A 58 -12.95 -12.33 3.57
C SER A 58 -12.02 -12.39 2.36
N LEU A 59 -10.85 -11.78 2.50
CA LEU A 59 -9.79 -11.71 1.50
C LEU A 59 -8.56 -12.40 2.04
N THR A 60 -8.05 -13.40 1.31
CA THR A 60 -6.75 -14.01 1.60
C THR A 60 -5.72 -13.51 0.60
N PHE A 61 -4.76 -12.76 1.11
CA PHE A 61 -3.62 -12.23 0.38
C PHE A 61 -2.37 -13.06 0.68
N GLU A 62 -1.58 -13.28 -0.35
CA GLU A 62 -0.20 -13.70 -0.23
C GLU A 62 0.70 -12.55 -0.64
N ILE A 63 1.62 -12.18 0.24
CA ILE A 63 2.53 -11.06 0.06
C ILE A 63 3.93 -11.64 0.00
N GLU A 64 4.62 -11.41 -1.12
CA GLU A 64 5.98 -11.87 -1.31
C GLU A 64 6.94 -10.70 -1.57
N PRO A 65 8.17 -10.75 -1.03
CA PRO A 65 9.19 -9.79 -1.36
C PRO A 65 9.75 -10.08 -2.74
N THR A 66 9.96 -9.03 -3.54
CA THR A 66 10.54 -9.12 -4.87
C THR A 66 11.97 -8.60 -4.84
N GLU A 67 12.93 -9.34 -5.38
CA GLU A 67 14.35 -8.94 -5.34
C GLU A 67 14.67 -7.76 -6.28
N THR A 68 13.81 -7.49 -7.25
CA THR A 68 13.99 -6.38 -8.21
C THR A 68 13.41 -5.09 -7.65
N ASP A 69 14.17 -3.99 -7.76
CA ASP A 69 13.78 -2.60 -7.43
C ASP A 69 12.64 -2.12 -8.36
N THR A 70 11.49 -2.74 -8.19
CA THR A 70 10.29 -2.53 -8.99
C THR A 70 9.27 -1.80 -8.14
N LYS A 71 8.89 -0.61 -8.62
CA LYS A 71 7.68 0.06 -8.17
C LYS A 71 6.52 -0.92 -8.25
N PHE A 72 5.62 -0.88 -7.27
CA PHE A 72 4.42 -1.72 -7.24
C PHE A 72 3.69 -1.65 -8.59
N LYS A 73 3.80 -2.70 -9.42
CA LYS A 73 3.31 -2.68 -10.80
C LYS A 73 1.81 -2.95 -10.87
N LYS A 74 1.29 -3.87 -10.03
CA LYS A 74 -0.13 -4.24 -9.84
C LYS A 74 -0.22 -5.42 -8.86
N VAL A 75 -1.38 -5.60 -8.24
CA VAL A 75 -1.78 -6.87 -7.60
C VAL A 75 -1.92 -7.93 -8.70
N ASN A 76 -1.22 -9.05 -8.57
CA ASN A 76 -1.44 -10.23 -9.40
C ASN A 76 -2.65 -10.98 -8.83
N VAL A 77 -3.58 -11.38 -9.69
CA VAL A 77 -4.76 -12.13 -9.26
C VAL A 77 -4.57 -13.56 -9.74
N GLU A 78 -4.08 -14.41 -8.84
CA GLU A 78 -3.95 -15.85 -9.07
C GLU A 78 -4.99 -16.54 -8.21
N LEU A 79 -6.19 -16.68 -8.76
CA LEU A 79 -7.27 -17.45 -8.13
C LEU A 79 -7.10 -18.91 -8.52
N ASP A 80 -7.27 -19.81 -7.56
CA ASP A 80 -7.31 -21.24 -7.83
C ASP A 80 -8.40 -21.55 -8.85
N ASN A 81 -8.10 -22.40 -9.83
CA ASN A 81 -8.89 -22.58 -11.06
C ASN A 81 -10.33 -23.09 -10.80
N ASP A 82 -10.63 -23.60 -9.59
CA ASP A 82 -11.99 -23.98 -9.19
C ASP A 82 -12.91 -22.77 -8.94
N CYS A 83 -12.35 -21.58 -8.67
CA CYS A 83 -13.11 -20.34 -8.50
C CYS A 83 -13.01 -19.47 -9.78
N ALA A 84 -13.05 -20.13 -10.94
CA ALA A 84 -12.82 -19.54 -12.25
C ALA A 84 -13.67 -18.29 -12.50
N VAL A 85 -12.99 -17.13 -12.48
CA VAL A 85 -13.10 -15.98 -13.41
C VAL A 85 -14.46 -15.24 -13.50
N GLY A 86 -15.57 -15.78 -12.97
CA GLY A 86 -16.92 -15.21 -13.11
C GLY A 86 -17.46 -14.47 -11.88
N PHE A 87 -16.84 -14.63 -10.71
CA PHE A 87 -17.43 -14.16 -9.45
C PHE A 87 -16.94 -12.78 -9.00
N ILE A 88 -15.71 -12.39 -9.33
CA ILE A 88 -15.16 -11.10 -8.92
C ILE A 88 -15.41 -10.05 -9.99
N ARG A 89 -16.25 -9.06 -9.67
CA ARG A 89 -16.49 -7.92 -10.57
C ARG A 89 -15.17 -7.16 -10.80
N PRO A 90 -14.88 -6.69 -12.04
CA PRO A 90 -13.65 -5.94 -12.32
C PRO A 90 -13.54 -4.65 -11.49
N ALA A 91 -14.68 -4.07 -11.10
CA ALA A 91 -14.74 -2.93 -10.19
C ALA A 91 -14.11 -3.24 -8.80
N TRP A 92 -14.28 -4.47 -8.29
CA TRP A 92 -13.76 -4.87 -6.99
C TRP A 92 -12.26 -5.13 -7.06
N VAL A 93 -11.77 -5.74 -8.13
CA VAL A 93 -10.32 -5.89 -8.36
C VAL A 93 -9.65 -4.51 -8.43
N LYS A 94 -10.27 -3.54 -9.09
CA LYS A 94 -9.77 -2.15 -9.14
C LYS A 94 -9.73 -1.53 -7.74
N ALA A 95 -10.82 -1.66 -6.96
CA ALA A 95 -10.89 -1.14 -5.60
C ALA A 95 -9.84 -1.76 -4.68
N ILE A 96 -9.62 -3.08 -4.76
CA ILE A 96 -8.58 -3.77 -3.98
C ILE A 96 -7.19 -3.27 -4.39
N ASN A 97 -6.92 -3.13 -5.69
CA ASN A 97 -5.64 -2.63 -6.17
C ASN A 97 -5.37 -1.19 -5.69
N ASP A 98 -6.38 -0.32 -5.73
CA ASP A 98 -6.27 1.06 -5.24
C ASP A 98 -6.10 1.09 -3.71
N GLY A 99 -6.75 0.19 -2.97
CA GLY A 99 -6.55 0.00 -1.53
C GLY A 99 -5.14 -0.47 -1.18
N CYS A 100 -4.62 -1.48 -1.88
CA CYS A 100 -3.25 -1.96 -1.70
C CYS A 100 -2.22 -0.87 -2.00
N LYS A 101 -2.39 -0.10 -3.08
CA LYS A 101 -1.52 1.05 -3.39
C LYS A 101 -1.52 2.08 -2.27
N ASN A 102 -2.70 2.40 -1.73
CA ASN A 102 -2.81 3.37 -0.65
C ASN A 102 -2.12 2.87 0.63
N ALA A 103 -2.29 1.59 0.97
CA ALA A 103 -1.63 0.98 2.12
C ALA A 103 -0.10 0.98 2.00
N LEU A 104 0.44 0.78 0.79
CA LEU A 104 1.89 0.78 0.56
C LEU A 104 2.55 2.16 0.69
N HIS A 105 1.79 3.26 0.69
CA HIS A 105 2.36 4.59 0.90
C HIS A 105 2.85 4.80 2.33
N ASN A 106 2.24 4.14 3.31
CA ASN A 106 2.57 4.26 4.73
C ASN A 106 2.99 2.89 5.28
N GLY A 107 4.30 2.67 5.39
CA GLY A 107 4.86 1.46 5.98
C GLY A 107 4.66 1.36 7.51
N PRO A 108 4.65 0.14 8.07
CA PRO A 108 4.37 -0.08 9.48
C PRO A 108 5.48 0.38 10.44
N VAL A 109 6.73 0.51 9.99
CA VAL A 109 7.86 0.76 10.92
C VAL A 109 8.05 2.25 11.18
N PHE A 110 8.22 3.04 10.12
CA PHE A 110 8.51 4.47 10.19
C PHE A 110 7.59 5.31 9.28
N GLY A 111 6.58 4.70 8.65
CA GLY A 111 5.67 5.38 7.74
C GLY A 111 6.31 5.72 6.40
N PHE A 112 7.42 5.09 6.05
CA PHE A 112 8.02 5.25 4.72
C PHE A 112 7.30 4.40 3.68
N PRO A 113 7.34 4.78 2.39
CA PRO A 113 6.71 3.98 1.35
C PRO A 113 7.37 2.61 1.23
N VAL A 114 6.54 1.58 1.16
CA VAL A 114 6.97 0.20 1.00
C VAL A 114 7.24 -0.08 -0.47
N CYS A 115 8.41 -0.64 -0.77
CA CYS A 115 8.83 -1.02 -2.12
C CYS A 115 9.06 -2.53 -2.22
N ASN A 116 9.16 -3.04 -3.46
CA ASN A 116 9.56 -4.41 -3.74
C ASN A 116 8.60 -5.46 -3.17
N VAL A 117 7.31 -5.24 -3.38
CA VAL A 117 6.24 -6.13 -2.92
C VAL A 117 5.44 -6.63 -4.11
N SER A 118 5.26 -7.94 -4.19
CA SER A 118 4.22 -8.58 -5.00
C SER A 118 3.08 -9.01 -4.08
N ILE A 119 1.86 -8.67 -4.46
CA ILE A 119 0.64 -9.07 -3.74
C ILE A 119 -0.16 -9.95 -4.67
N THR A 120 -0.48 -11.14 -4.19
CA THR A 120 -1.30 -12.13 -4.89
C THR A 120 -2.60 -12.37 -4.13
N LEU A 121 -3.72 -12.22 -4.82
CA LEU A 121 -5.06 -12.52 -4.29
C LEU A 121 -5.37 -14.01 -4.51
N ARG A 122 -5.37 -14.82 -3.44
CA ARG A 122 -5.64 -16.28 -3.52
C ARG A 122 -7.11 -16.62 -3.33
N LYS A 123 -7.76 -16.06 -2.30
CA LYS A 123 -9.15 -16.37 -1.95
C LYS A 123 -9.97 -15.12 -1.71
N TYR A 124 -11.20 -15.14 -2.20
CA TYR A 124 -12.19 -14.11 -2.00
C TYR A 124 -13.52 -14.78 -1.62
N LEU A 125 -14.10 -14.35 -0.50
CA LEU A 125 -15.42 -14.77 -0.05
C LEU A 125 -16.23 -13.50 0.24
N SER A 126 -17.38 -13.35 -0.41
CA SER A 126 -18.34 -12.29 -0.07
C SER A 126 -19.67 -12.89 0.32
N SER A 127 -20.12 -12.60 1.54
CA SER A 127 -21.48 -12.85 2.00
C SER A 127 -22.30 -11.57 1.86
N VAL A 128 -23.48 -11.67 1.26
CA VAL A 128 -24.48 -10.59 1.26
C VAL A 128 -25.78 -11.21 1.75
N GLY A 129 -26.12 -10.98 3.02
CA GLY A 129 -27.32 -11.56 3.65
C GLY A 129 -27.18 -13.06 3.99
N SER A 130 -28.21 -13.61 4.64
CA SER A 130 -28.23 -14.91 5.35
C SER A 130 -27.94 -16.19 4.55
N SER A 131 -27.45 -16.10 3.31
CA SER A 131 -26.92 -17.25 2.57
C SER A 131 -25.41 -17.13 2.42
N MET A 132 -24.69 -17.82 3.29
CA MET A 132 -23.26 -18.06 3.14
C MET A 132 -23.07 -18.94 1.89
N ARG A 133 -22.62 -18.34 0.79
CA ARG A 133 -22.19 -19.08 -0.40
C ARG A 133 -20.67 -19.18 -0.35
N PRO A 134 -20.11 -20.30 0.13
CA PRO A 134 -18.68 -20.53 0.04
C PRO A 134 -18.29 -20.69 -1.43
N CYS A 135 -17.19 -20.03 -1.80
CA CYS A 135 -16.34 -20.44 -2.90
C CYS A 135 -15.09 -21.09 -2.31
#